data_AF-A0A4Y1ZS99-F1
#
_entry.id   AF-A0A4Y1ZS99-F1
#
_cell.length_a   1.000
_cell.length_b   1.000
_cell.length_c   1.000
_cell.angle_alpha   90.00
_cell.angle_beta   90.00
_cell.angle_gamma   90.00
#
_symmetry.space_group_name_H-M   'P 1'
#
loop_
_entity.id
_entity.type
_entity.pdbx_description
1 polymer ?
#
loop_
_entity_poly.entity_id
_entity_poly.type
_entity_poly.pdbx_seq_one_letter_code
_entity_poly.pdbx_strand_id
1 'polypeptide(L)'
;MALNNLAKGVLNETEIKLFKDREVDASAIPCKAIRLFRSNAKVDAFNDKIIQLDNKKITAEAIDKVTCQPNDNVKNRLLKAARDAPARECQGLPYNLNSSLNVKYMITV
;
A
#
# COMPACT_ATOMS: atom_id res chain seq x y z
N MET A 1 5.12 -3.22 -30.83
CA MET A 1 5.71 -4.55 -30.54
C MET A 1 6.45 -4.60 -29.21
N ALA A 2 7.11 -3.52 -28.76
CA ALA A 2 7.87 -3.50 -27.50
C ALA A 2 7.17 -4.12 -26.27
N LEU A 3 5.88 -3.85 -26.04
CA LEU A 3 5.15 -4.46 -24.91
C LEU A 3 4.92 -5.98 -25.08
N ASN A 4 4.66 -6.46 -26.30
CA ASN A 4 4.54 -7.89 -26.58
C ASN A 4 5.86 -8.62 -26.39
N ASN A 5 6.97 -7.97 -26.76
CA ASN A 5 8.32 -8.50 -26.59
C ASN A 5 8.77 -8.46 -25.12
N LEU A 6 8.39 -7.41 -24.38
CA LEU A 6 8.56 -7.35 -22.92
C LEU A 6 7.84 -8.53 -22.25
N ALA A 7 6.59 -8.81 -22.64
CA ALA A 7 5.83 -9.93 -22.09
C ALA A 7 6.47 -11.30 -22.38
N LYS A 8 7.16 -11.45 -23.51
CA LYS A 8 7.92 -12.66 -23.88
C LYS A 8 9.31 -12.72 -23.26
N GLY A 9 9.80 -11.64 -22.66
CA GLY A 9 11.18 -11.52 -22.17
C GLY A 9 12.22 -11.41 -23.28
N VAL A 10 11.84 -10.97 -24.49
CA VAL A 10 12.72 -10.91 -25.68
C VAL A 10 12.78 -9.48 -26.22
N LEU A 11 13.33 -8.56 -25.42
CA LEU A 11 13.54 -7.16 -25.84
C LEU A 11 14.83 -7.02 -26.64
N ASN A 12 14.77 -6.28 -27.75
CA ASN A 12 15.98 -5.83 -28.45
C ASN A 12 16.48 -4.47 -27.92
N GLU A 13 17.68 -4.07 -28.31
CA GLU A 13 18.33 -2.83 -27.83
C GLU A 13 17.51 -1.57 -28.11
N THR A 14 16.86 -1.48 -29.28
CA THR A 14 16.01 -0.35 -29.65
C THR A 14 14.80 -0.24 -28.72
N GLU A 15 14.19 -1.37 -28.36
CA GLU A 15 13.07 -1.43 -27.43
C GLU A 15 13.51 -1.11 -25.99
N ILE A 16 14.68 -1.57 -25.56
CA ILE A 16 15.26 -1.21 -24.25
C ILE A 16 15.50 0.30 -24.20
N LYS A 17 16.12 0.88 -25.24
CA LYS A 17 16.36 2.31 -25.33
C LYS A 17 15.06 3.10 -25.28
N LEU A 18 14.02 2.64 -25.98
CA LEU A 18 12.70 3.24 -25.96
C LEU A 18 12.08 3.31 -24.54
N PHE A 19 12.30 2.30 -23.69
CA PHE A 19 11.83 2.35 -22.29
C PHE A 19 12.66 3.32 -21.44
N LYS A 20 13.98 3.31 -21.60
CA LYS A 20 14.88 4.23 -20.88
C LYS A 20 14.63 5.69 -21.23
N ASP A 21 14.38 5.99 -22.51
CA ASP A 21 14.08 7.35 -22.99
C ASP A 21 12.73 7.89 -22.44
N ARG A 22 11.89 7.02 -21.86
CA ARG A 22 10.63 7.38 -21.20
C ARG A 22 10.74 7.48 -19.67
N GLU A 23 11.89 7.15 -19.11
CA GLU A 23 12.15 7.36 -17.69
C GLU A 23 12.24 8.86 -17.42
N VAL A 24 11.43 9.34 -16.48
CA VAL A 24 11.37 10.75 -16.10
C VAL A 24 11.53 10.87 -14.60
N ASP A 25 12.04 12.02 -14.16
CA ASP A 25 12.16 12.32 -12.74
C ASP A 25 10.79 12.28 -12.04
N ALA A 26 10.78 11.84 -10.79
CA ALA A 26 9.56 11.67 -10.01
C ALA A 26 8.77 12.98 -9.81
N SER A 27 9.43 14.14 -9.89
CA SER A 27 8.81 15.47 -9.81
C SER A 27 8.04 15.86 -11.07
N ALA A 28 8.42 15.31 -12.23
CA ALA A 28 7.74 15.54 -13.51
C ALA A 28 6.45 14.71 -13.64
N ILE A 29 6.27 13.70 -12.79
CA ILE A 29 5.08 12.83 -12.81
C ILE A 29 3.90 13.55 -12.13
N PRO A 30 2.76 13.72 -12.82
CA PRO A 30 1.57 14.35 -12.24
C PRO A 30 1.14 13.70 -10.92
N CYS A 31 0.78 14.52 -9.92
CA CYS A 31 0.36 14.03 -8.61
C CYS A 31 -0.86 13.10 -8.66
N LYS A 32 -1.73 13.26 -9.66
CA LYS A 32 -2.95 12.45 -9.85
C LYS A 32 -2.71 11.15 -10.63
N ALA A 33 -1.50 10.91 -11.14
CA ALA A 33 -1.18 9.70 -11.88
C ALA A 33 -1.15 8.46 -10.96
N ILE A 34 -1.56 7.31 -11.50
CA ILE A 34 -1.42 6.03 -10.78
C ILE A 34 0.06 5.66 -10.77
N ARG A 35 0.63 5.46 -9.58
CA ARG A 35 2.00 5.00 -9.41
C ARG A 35 2.01 3.51 -9.09
N LEU A 36 2.75 2.76 -9.90
CA LEU A 36 2.93 1.32 -9.72
C LEU A 36 4.25 1.06 -9.00
N PHE A 37 4.21 0.23 -7.96
CA PHE A 37 5.38 -0.16 -7.19
C PHE A 37 5.50 -1.68 -7.14
N ARG A 38 6.73 -2.15 -6.99
CA ARG A 38 7.04 -3.59 -6.91
C ARG A 38 6.51 -4.27 -5.63
N SER A 39 6.30 -3.53 -4.55
CA SER A 39 5.92 -4.10 -3.24
C SER A 39 4.91 -3.24 -2.50
N ASN A 40 4.05 -3.89 -1.70
CA ASN A 40 3.04 -3.21 -0.88
C ASN A 40 3.68 -2.21 0.07
N ALA A 41 4.80 -2.53 0.72
CA ALA A 41 5.50 -1.57 1.59
C ALA A 41 5.85 -0.24 0.89
N LYS A 42 6.17 -0.26 -0.41
CA LYS A 42 6.41 0.97 -1.19
C LYS A 42 5.11 1.67 -1.58
N VAL A 43 4.05 0.90 -1.86
CA VAL A 43 2.69 1.44 -2.07
C VAL A 43 2.21 2.16 -0.82
N ASP A 44 2.31 1.52 0.34
CA ASP A 44 1.87 2.03 1.64
C ASP A 44 2.62 3.31 2.00
N ALA A 45 3.96 3.31 1.92
CA ALA A 45 4.76 4.51 2.18
C ALA A 45 4.42 5.69 1.25
N PHE A 46 4.14 5.41 -0.04
CA PHE A 46 3.72 6.46 -0.97
C PHE A 46 2.32 6.97 -0.64
N ASN A 47 1.36 6.08 -0.40
CA ASN A 47 -0.02 6.43 -0.10
C ASN A 47 -0.13 7.20 1.22
N ASP A 48 0.60 6.80 2.26
CA ASP A 48 0.67 7.53 3.53
C ASP A 48 1.19 8.95 3.33
N LYS A 49 2.24 9.12 2.51
CA LYS A 49 2.74 10.46 2.16
C LYS A 49 1.67 11.30 1.48
N ILE A 50 0.89 10.73 0.55
CA ILE A 50 -0.20 11.44 -0.13
C ILE A 50 -1.31 11.82 0.85
N ILE A 51 -1.69 10.91 1.75
CA ILE A 51 -2.71 11.18 2.78
C ILE A 51 -2.23 12.28 3.74
N GLN A 52 -0.95 12.29 4.12
CA GLN A 52 -0.36 13.31 5.00
C GLN A 52 -0.32 14.72 4.39
N LEU A 53 -0.36 14.85 3.06
CA LEU A 53 -0.43 16.15 2.40
C LEU A 53 -1.83 16.79 2.51
N ASP A 54 -2.85 16.03 2.90
CA ASP A 54 -4.19 16.54 3.12
C ASP A 54 -4.39 16.84 4.62
N ASN A 55 -4.86 18.06 4.92
CA ASN A 55 -5.01 18.56 6.28
C ASN A 55 -6.16 17.86 7.05
N LYS A 56 -7.01 17.08 6.38
CA LYS A 56 -8.19 16.43 6.96
C LYS A 56 -8.02 14.92 7.11
N LYS A 57 -6.91 14.49 7.73
CA LYS A 57 -6.68 13.08 8.03
C LYS A 57 -7.65 12.56 9.10
N ILE A 58 -8.29 11.44 8.81
CA ILE A 58 -9.09 10.65 9.75
C ILE A 58 -8.39 9.30 9.93
N THR A 59 -8.14 8.90 11.17
CA THR A 59 -7.64 7.55 11.49
C THR A 59 -8.80 6.72 12.01
N ALA A 60 -9.06 5.58 11.41
CA ALA A 60 -9.92 4.54 11.97
C ALA A 60 -9.06 3.41 12.53
N GLU A 61 -9.34 2.99 13.75
CA GLU A 61 -8.64 1.88 14.42
C GLU A 61 -9.50 0.61 14.34
N ALA A 62 -8.86 -0.54 14.14
CA ALA A 62 -9.52 -1.83 14.17
C ALA A 62 -10.03 -2.16 15.59
N ILE A 63 -11.21 -2.78 15.66
CA ILE A 63 -11.81 -3.22 16.92
C ILE A 63 -11.70 -4.75 17.00
N ASP A 64 -10.63 -5.20 17.66
CA ASP A 64 -10.39 -6.62 17.89
C ASP A 64 -11.01 -7.10 19.20
N LYS A 65 -11.54 -8.33 19.19
CA LYS A 65 -12.13 -8.97 20.38
C LYS A 65 -11.65 -10.41 20.52
N VAL A 66 -11.32 -10.78 21.75
CA VAL A 66 -11.05 -12.18 22.12
C VAL A 66 -12.38 -12.84 22.47
N THR A 67 -12.73 -13.93 21.77
CA THR A 67 -14.00 -14.65 21.94
C THR A 67 -13.99 -15.64 23.11
N CYS A 68 -12.82 -16.12 23.51
CA CYS A 68 -12.65 -16.96 24.70
C CYS A 68 -12.73 -16.14 26.00
N GLN A 69 -12.78 -16.82 27.15
CA GLN A 69 -12.69 -16.20 28.48
C GLN A 69 -11.31 -16.43 29.13
N PRO A 70 -10.20 -15.92 28.55
CA PRO A 70 -8.91 -15.98 29.23
C PRO A 70 -8.87 -14.97 30.38
N ASN A 71 -7.89 -15.11 31.27
CA ASN A 71 -7.58 -14.03 32.21
C ASN A 71 -7.10 -12.76 31.49
N ASP A 72 -7.14 -11.63 32.20
CA ASP A 72 -6.83 -10.31 31.64
C ASP A 72 -5.42 -10.20 31.07
N ASN A 73 -4.43 -10.87 31.69
CA ASN A 73 -3.05 -10.85 31.22
C ASN A 73 -2.93 -11.50 29.83
N VAL A 74 -3.56 -12.66 29.64
CA VAL A 74 -3.55 -13.35 28.36
C VAL A 74 -4.36 -12.57 27.33
N LYS A 75 -5.52 -12.00 27.71
CA LYS A 75 -6.34 -11.15 26.84
C LYS A 75 -5.55 -9.97 26.30
N ASN A 76 -4.89 -9.21 27.18
CA ASN A 76 -4.12 -8.03 26.81
C ASN A 76 -2.93 -8.39 25.91
N ARG A 77 -2.27 -9.52 26.18
CA ARG A 77 -1.19 -10.04 25.32
C ARG A 77 -1.69 -10.37 23.91
N LEU A 78 -2.84 -11.03 23.80
CA LEU A 78 -3.42 -11.40 22.49
C LEU A 78 -3.84 -10.16 21.69
N LEU A 79 -4.52 -9.20 22.32
CA LEU A 79 -4.91 -7.96 21.65
C LEU A 79 -3.70 -7.13 21.21
N LYS A 80 -2.65 -7.08 22.03
CA LYS A 80 -1.39 -6.43 21.64
C LYS A 80 -0.74 -7.14 20.45
N ALA A 81 -0.69 -8.47 20.46
CA ALA A 81 -0.14 -9.23 19.34
C ALA A 81 -0.93 -9.03 18.05
N ALA A 82 -2.27 -8.95 18.11
CA ALA A 82 -3.12 -8.64 16.96
C ALA A 82 -2.87 -7.23 16.41
N ARG A 83 -2.74 -6.23 17.30
CA ARG A 83 -2.40 -4.85 16.93
C ARG A 83 -1.06 -4.73 16.21
N ASP A 84 -0.06 -5.47 16.69
CA ASP A 84 1.31 -5.42 16.18
C ASP A 84 1.54 -6.42 15.01
N ALA A 85 0.52 -7.18 14.64
CA ALA A 85 0.62 -8.19 13.58
C ALA A 85 0.88 -7.53 12.22
N PRO A 86 1.74 -8.13 11.37
CA PRO A 86 1.96 -7.61 10.03
C PRO A 86 0.69 -7.82 9.19
N ALA A 87 0.35 -6.83 8.35
CA ALA A 87 -0.88 -6.86 7.54
C ALA A 87 -1.08 -8.16 6.74
N ARG A 88 -0.01 -8.83 6.30
CA ARG A 88 -0.08 -10.13 5.61
C ARG A 88 -0.76 -11.23 6.44
N GLU A 89 -0.66 -11.17 7.77
CA GLU A 89 -1.30 -12.10 8.71
C GLU A 89 -2.74 -11.68 9.02
N CYS A 90 -3.13 -10.47 8.60
CA CYS A 90 -4.44 -9.85 8.78
C CYS A 90 -5.18 -9.67 7.45
N GLN A 91 -4.96 -10.54 6.46
CA GLN A 91 -5.58 -10.47 5.12
C GLN A 91 -5.33 -9.14 4.37
N GLY A 92 -4.21 -8.47 4.69
CA GLY A 92 -3.86 -7.16 4.13
C GLY A 92 -4.54 -5.99 4.83
N LEU A 93 -5.33 -6.21 5.88
CA LEU A 93 -6.00 -5.15 6.63
C LEU A 93 -5.07 -4.56 7.69
N PRO A 94 -4.85 -3.24 7.70
CA PRO A 94 -4.05 -2.59 8.73
C PRO A 94 -4.86 -2.37 10.01
N TYR A 95 -4.19 -2.34 11.16
CA TYR A 95 -4.81 -1.94 12.43
C TYR A 95 -5.26 -0.47 12.40
N ASN A 96 -4.44 0.41 11.82
CA ASN A 96 -4.76 1.83 11.63
C ASN A 96 -5.02 2.10 10.15
N LEU A 97 -6.23 2.54 9.82
CA LEU A 97 -6.57 3.00 8.48
C LEU A 97 -6.58 4.54 8.45
N ASN A 98 -5.58 5.12 7.80
CA ASN A 98 -5.54 6.56 7.54
C ASN A 98 -6.38 6.89 6.30
N SER A 99 -7.24 7.91 6.39
CA SER A 99 -8.09 8.35 5.28
C SER A 99 -8.19 9.87 5.16
N SER A 100 -8.52 10.37 3.98
CA SER A 100 -8.78 11.78 3.67
C SER A 100 -9.71 11.93 2.45
N LEU A 101 -10.39 13.08 2.34
CA LEU A 101 -11.45 13.33 1.35
C LEU A 101 -10.98 13.30 -0.11
N ASN A 102 -9.74 13.68 -0.40
CA ASN A 102 -9.26 13.85 -1.78
C ASN A 102 -8.37 12.69 -2.27
N VAL A 103 -8.44 11.54 -1.60
CA VAL A 103 -7.63 10.36 -1.90
C VAL A 103 -8.52 9.25 -2.45
N LYS A 104 -7.96 8.43 -3.35
CA LYS A 104 -8.65 7.28 -3.93
C LYS A 104 -8.45 6.05 -3.06
N TYR A 105 -9.53 5.29 -2.85
CA TYR A 105 -9.52 4.06 -2.07
C TYR A 105 -9.93 2.88 -2.94
N MET A 106 -9.38 1.71 -2.61
CA MET A 106 -9.85 0.43 -3.10
C MET A 106 -10.59 -0.26 -1.97
N ILE A 107 -11.81 -0.73 -2.24
CA ILE A 107 -12.57 -1.53 -1.28
C ILE A 107 -12.05 -2.97 -1.38
N THR A 108 -11.67 -3.55 -0.24
CA THR A 108 -11.20 -4.93 -0.12
C THR A 108 -12.21 -5.76 0.67
N VAL A 109 -12.29 -7.05 0.37
CA VAL A 109 -13.12 -8.07 1.04
C VAL A 109 -12.26 -9.03 1.82
#